data_AF-A0A7R7FSH1-F1
#
_entry.id   AF-A0A7R7FSH1-F1
#
_cell.length_a   1.000
_cell.length_b   1.000
_cell.length_c   1.000
_cell.angle_alpha   90.00
_cell.angle_beta   90.00
_cell.angle_gamma   90.00
#
_symmetry.space_group_name_H-M   'P 1'
#
loop_
_entity.id
_entity.type
_entity.pdbx_description
1 polymer ?
#
loop_
_entity_poly.entity_id
_entity_poly.type
_entity_poly.pdbx_seq_one_letter_code
_entity_poly.pdbx_strand_id
1 'polypeptide(L)' 'METIKTATFEALMELAVADGDGYVFTLDGETFRIKDTLEITGIATKKGYIIIY' A
#
# COMPACT_ATOMS: atom_id res chain seq x y z
N MET A 1 5.46 -17.00 -16.78
CA MET A 1 5.61 -15.53 -16.80
C MET A 1 5.39 -15.07 -15.39
N GLU A 2 6.39 -14.47 -14.75
CA GLU A 2 6.18 -13.77 -13.48
C GLU A 2 5.41 -12.49 -13.78
N THR A 3 4.27 -12.30 -13.12
CA THR A 3 3.48 -11.07 -13.28
C THR A 3 4.17 -9.95 -12.50
N ILE A 4 4.66 -8.94 -13.20
CA ILE A 4 5.20 -7.72 -12.57
C ILE A 4 4.01 -6.95 -12.01
N LYS A 5 3.98 -6.72 -10.70
CA LYS A 5 2.97 -5.91 -10.03
C LYS A 5 3.40 -4.44 -10.08
N THR A 6 2.59 -3.59 -10.68
CA THR A 6 2.82 -2.13 -10.71
C THR A 6 1.63 -1.42 -10.09
N ALA A 7 1.90 -0.33 -9.37
CA ALA A 7 0.85 0.54 -8.83
C ALA A 7 1.37 1.98 -8.74
N THR A 8 0.48 2.96 -8.93
CA THR A 8 0.82 4.35 -8.63
C THR A 8 0.72 4.61 -7.14
N PHE A 9 1.45 5.60 -6.63
CA PHE A 9 1.35 5.98 -5.22
C PHE A 9 -0.09 6.39 -4.85
N GLU A 10 -0.77 7.14 -5.71
CA GLU A 10 -2.14 7.59 -5.51
C GLU A 10 -3.11 6.41 -5.41
N ALA A 11 -2.96 5.40 -6.28
CA ALA A 11 -3.80 4.20 -6.22
C ALA A 11 -3.61 3.42 -4.93
N LEU A 12 -2.38 3.38 -4.39
CA LEU A 12 -2.11 2.74 -3.10
C LEU A 12 -2.68 3.56 -1.93
N MET A 13 -2.67 4.89 -2.03
CA MET A 13 -3.26 5.79 -1.03
C MET A 13 -4.78 5.59 -0.91
N GLU A 14 -5.47 5.36 -2.03
CA GLU A 14 -6.92 5.09 -2.03
C GLU A 14 -7.31 3.80 -1.26
N LEU A 15 -6.36 2.88 -1.08
CA LEU A 15 -6.56 1.63 -0.32
C LEU A 15 -6.33 1.81 1.18
N ALA A 16 -5.91 3.00 1.63
CA ALA A 16 -5.70 3.33 3.03
C ALA A 16 -6.88 4.15 3.58
N VAL A 17 -7.50 3.65 4.65
CA VAL A 17 -8.65 4.29 5.30
C VAL A 17 -8.25 4.72 6.71
N ALA A 18 -8.52 5.97 7.09
CA ALA A 18 -8.22 6.44 8.44
C ALA A 18 -9.03 5.67 9.50
N ASP A 19 -8.37 5.25 10.60
CA ASP A 19 -9.02 4.49 11.69
C ASP A 19 -9.17 5.27 13.01
N GLY A 20 -8.67 6.51 13.06
CA GLY A 20 -8.68 7.39 14.22
C GLY A 20 -7.31 7.59 14.88
N ASP A 21 -6.43 6.59 14.86
CA ASP A 21 -5.03 6.70 15.36
C ASP A 21 -3.99 6.61 14.22
N GLY A 22 -4.42 6.11 13.06
CA GLY A 22 -3.62 6.06 11.84
C GLY A 22 -4.47 5.66 10.65
N TYR A 23 -3.97 4.71 9.87
CA TYR A 23 -4.64 4.18 8.68
C TYR A 23 -4.65 2.66 8.68
N VAL A 24 -5.73 2.12 8.13
CA VAL A 24 -5.89 0.72 7.78
C VAL A 24 -5.70 0.62 6.26
N PHE A 25 -4.58 0.04 5.85
CA PHE A 25 -4.21 -0.16 4.45
C PHE A 25 -4.43 -1.61 4.06
N THR A 26 -5.18 -1.87 2.98
CA THR A 26 -5.44 -3.23 2.49
C THR A 26 -4.81 -3.45 1.13
N LEU A 27 -3.94 -4.45 1.02
CA LEU A 27 -3.23 -4.80 -0.22
C LEU A 27 -3.24 -6.32 -0.41
N ASP A 28 -3.63 -6.79 -1.60
CA ASP A 28 -3.72 -8.22 -1.93
C ASP A 28 -4.57 -9.05 -0.92
N GLY A 29 -5.59 -8.42 -0.31
CA GLY A 29 -6.46 -9.06 0.69
C GLY A 29 -5.87 -9.14 2.10
N GLU A 30 -4.65 -8.64 2.31
CA GLU A 30 -4.05 -8.47 3.63
C GLU A 30 -4.22 -7.04 4.13
N THR A 31 -4.52 -6.89 5.41
CA THR A 31 -4.77 -5.59 6.06
C THR A 31 -3.64 -5.25 7.02
N PHE A 32 -3.13 -4.03 6.90
CA PHE A 32 -2.04 -3.46 7.69
C PHE A 32 -2.55 -2.24 8.44
N ARG A 33 -2.21 -2.13 9.73
CA ARG A 33 -2.37 -0.88 10.47
C ARG A 33 -1.06 -0.12 10.43
N ILE A 34 -1.10 1.08 9.87
CA ILE A 34 0.03 1.98 9.72
C ILE A 34 -0.27 3.30 10.41
N LYS A 35 0.75 3.99 10.91
CA LYS A 35 0.56 5.31 11.51
C LYS A 35 0.73 6.41 10.47
N ASP A 36 1.57 6.17 9.47
CA ASP A 36 1.85 7.11 8.41
C ASP A 36 1.63 6.46 7.03
N THR A 37 0.99 7.21 6.15
CA THR A 37 0.83 6.91 4.72
C THR A 37 2.14 6.65 3.99
N LEU A 38 3.28 7.18 4.47
CA LEU A 38 4.60 6.88 3.91
C LEU A 38 4.98 5.39 4.02
N GLU A 39 4.41 4.67 5.00
CA GLU A 39 4.62 3.23 5.20
C GLU A 39 4.05 2.38 4.06
N ILE A 40 3.05 2.91 3.33
CA ILE A 40 2.39 2.24 2.19
C ILE A 40 3.41 1.83 1.13
N THR A 41 4.37 2.71 0.82
CA THR A 41 5.39 2.44 -0.21
C THR A 41 6.29 1.27 0.20
N GLY A 42 6.66 1.20 1.47
CA GLY A 42 7.46 0.11 2.02
C GLY A 42 6.72 -1.22 2.01
N ILE A 43 5.43 -1.22 2.35
CA ILE A 43 4.59 -2.43 2.33
C ILE A 43 4.39 -2.93 0.90
N ALA A 44 4.04 -2.04 -0.03
CA ALA A 44 3.84 -2.40 -1.43
C ALA A 44 5.14 -2.94 -2.06
N THR A 45 6.29 -2.31 -1.81
CA THR A 45 7.59 -2.79 -2.29
C THR A 45 7.91 -4.19 -1.75
N LYS A 46 7.65 -4.44 -0.45
CA LYS A 46 7.83 -5.78 0.15
C LYS A 46 6.91 -6.84 -0.45
N LYS A 47 5.74 -6.45 -0.97
CA LYS A 47 4.80 -7.31 -1.71
C LYS A 47 5.18 -7.48 -3.19
N GLY A 48 6.28 -6.88 -3.63
CA GLY A 48 6.80 -6.99 -4.99
C GLY A 48 6.19 -5.98 -5.97
N TYR A 49 5.57 -4.90 -5.47
CA TYR A 49 5.11 -3.82 -6.33
C TYR A 49 6.26 -2.90 -6.72
N ILE A 50 6.29 -2.55 -8.00
CA ILE A 50 7.03 -1.39 -8.50
C ILE A 50 6.10 -0.18 -8.40
N ILE A 51 6.51 0.83 -7.64
CA ILE A 51 5.72 2.03 -7.42
C ILE A 51 6.05 3.07 -8.49
N ILE A 52 5.01 3.64 -9.07
CA ILE A 52 5.08 4.72 -10.06
C ILE A 52 4.64 6.02 -9.39
N TYR A 53 5.38 7.10 -9.63
CA TYR A 53 5.13 8.45 -9.13
C TYR A 53 4.63 9.36 -10.25
#